data_AF-A0A060YBS3-F1
#
_entry.id   AF-A0A060YBS3-F1
#
_cell.length_a   1.000
_cell.length_b   1.000
_cell.length_c   1.000
_cell.angle_alpha   90.00
_cell.angle_beta   90.00
_cell.angle_gamma   90.00
#
_symmetry.space_group_name_H-M   'P 1'
#
loop_
_entity.id
_entity.type
_entity.pdbx_description
1 polymer ?
#
loop_
_entity_poly.entity_id
_entity_poly.type
_entity_poly.pdbx_seq_one_letter_code
_entity_poly.pdbx_strand_id
1 'polypeptide(L)'
;MSSVRALTASQLSSSSQPTDDLPELLSQLGMGKYIDVFQQQEIDFQTFLTLSDEDLKEVGVSTFGARRKMLLAISDLNKSKRKLSETPAVKPGYLEGGASGRLPRIIDEDTAAQRNHW
;
A
#
# COMPACT_ATOMS: atom_id res chain seq x y z
N MET A 1 -4.86 -53.91 6.14
CA MET A 1 -3.81 -52.88 6.27
C MET A 1 -4.34 -51.59 5.69
N SER A 2 -4.34 -50.55 6.52
CA SER A 2 -4.96 -49.25 6.33
C SER A 2 -4.45 -48.52 5.09
N SER A 3 -5.31 -47.73 4.45
CA SER A 3 -4.86 -46.49 3.82
C SER A 3 -5.95 -45.44 3.91
N VAL A 4 -5.87 -44.67 4.99
CA VAL A 4 -6.56 -43.40 5.17
C VAL A 4 -6.11 -42.42 4.09
N ARG A 5 -7.05 -41.79 3.38
CA ARG A 5 -6.81 -40.49 2.74
C ARG A 5 -8.01 -39.60 3.00
N ALA A 6 -7.97 -38.94 4.15
CA ALA A 6 -8.69 -37.70 4.34
C ALA A 6 -8.06 -36.66 3.42
N LEU A 7 -8.79 -36.20 2.40
CA LEU A 7 -8.42 -35.01 1.63
C LEU A 7 -9.21 -33.84 2.22
N THR A 8 -8.50 -33.18 3.14
CA THR A 8 -8.61 -31.79 3.59
C THR A 8 -9.78 -30.96 3.02
N ALA A 9 -10.74 -30.65 3.88
CA ALA A 9 -11.53 -29.43 3.76
C ALA A 9 -10.60 -28.20 3.79
N SER A 10 -11.00 -27.12 3.11
CA SER A 10 -10.34 -25.80 3.00
C SER A 10 -9.57 -25.55 1.72
N GLN A 11 -10.28 -25.47 0.61
CA GLN A 11 -9.95 -24.53 -0.47
C GLN A 11 -11.00 -23.43 -0.52
N LEU A 12 -11.02 -22.60 0.53
CA LEU A 12 -11.47 -21.22 0.41
C LEU A 12 -10.32 -20.45 -0.22
N SER A 13 -10.15 -20.60 -1.54
CA SER A 13 -9.48 -19.58 -2.32
C SER A 13 -10.41 -18.39 -2.34
N SER A 14 -10.34 -17.57 -1.29
CA SER A 14 -10.90 -16.22 -1.28
C SER A 14 -10.14 -15.45 -2.36
N SER A 15 -10.63 -15.52 -3.59
CA SER A 15 -10.20 -14.66 -4.68
C SER A 15 -10.40 -13.25 -4.18
N SER A 16 -9.32 -12.61 -3.73
CA SER A 16 -9.29 -11.23 -3.27
C SER A 16 -9.47 -10.33 -4.49
N GLN A 17 -10.63 -10.42 -5.13
CA GLN A 17 -11.05 -9.41 -6.08
C GLN A 17 -11.42 -8.18 -5.26
N PRO A 18 -10.97 -6.97 -5.64
CA PRO A 18 -11.55 -5.76 -5.10
C PRO A 18 -13.03 -5.76 -5.51
N THR A 19 -13.90 -6.11 -4.58
CA THR A 19 -15.34 -5.94 -4.77
C THR A 19 -15.59 -4.43 -4.63
N ASP A 20 -15.82 -3.72 -5.74
CA ASP A 20 -16.32 -2.34 -5.73
C ASP A 20 -17.82 -2.28 -5.30
N ASP A 21 -18.34 -3.39 -4.75
CA ASP A 21 -19.67 -3.53 -4.19
C ASP A 21 -19.63 -3.52 -2.65
N LEU A 22 -20.19 -2.46 -2.06
CA LEU A 22 -20.28 -2.30 -0.60
C LEU A 22 -21.04 -3.45 0.11
N PRO A 23 -22.19 -3.94 -0.40
CA PRO A 23 -22.92 -5.04 0.25
C PRO A 23 -22.10 -6.34 0.32
N GLU A 24 -21.35 -6.64 -0.73
CA GLU A 24 -20.51 -7.83 -0.79
C GLU A 24 -19.33 -7.71 0.19
N LEU A 25 -18.66 -6.55 0.22
CA LEU A 25 -17.60 -6.27 1.18
C LEU A 25 -18.08 -6.45 2.62
N LEU A 26 -19.23 -5.86 2.98
CA LEU A 26 -19.80 -5.98 4.33
C LEU A 26 -20.17 -7.43 4.66
N SER A 27 -20.68 -8.19 3.68
CA SER A 27 -20.97 -9.62 3.86
C SER A 27 -19.70 -10.42 4.15
N GLN A 28 -18.63 -10.20 3.41
CA GLN A 28 -17.33 -10.85 3.62
C GLN A 28 -16.71 -10.52 4.98
N LEU A 29 -16.92 -9.29 5.48
CA LEU A 29 -16.45 -8.86 6.81
C LEU A 29 -17.28 -9.44 7.98
N GLY A 30 -18.39 -10.13 7.69
CA GLY A 30 -19.38 -10.59 8.68
C GLY A 30 -20.22 -9.45 9.25
N MET A 31 -20.45 -8.41 8.44
CA MET A 31 -21.12 -7.16 8.79
C MET A 31 -22.41 -6.94 8.01
N GLY A 32 -22.98 -8.00 7.42
CA GLY A 32 -24.18 -7.90 6.57
C GLY A 32 -25.36 -7.17 7.22
N LYS A 33 -25.49 -7.22 8.55
CA LYS A 33 -26.53 -6.49 9.30
C LYS A 33 -26.49 -4.96 9.17
N TYR A 34 -25.39 -4.40 8.67
CA TYR A 34 -25.25 -2.96 8.46
C TYR A 34 -25.55 -2.55 7.01
N ILE A 35 -25.76 -3.49 6.08
CA ILE A 35 -26.00 -3.17 4.67
C ILE A 35 -27.19 -2.23 4.51
N ASP A 36 -28.31 -2.54 5.17
CA ASP A 36 -29.53 -1.74 5.09
C ASP A 36 -29.30 -0.29 5.55
N VAL A 37 -28.52 -0.08 6.62
CA VAL A 37 -28.27 1.27 7.13
C VAL A 37 -27.37 2.09 6.21
N PHE A 38 -26.38 1.46 5.57
CA PHE A 38 -25.57 2.14 4.56
C PHE A 38 -26.39 2.48 3.32
N GLN A 39 -27.27 1.59 2.85
CA GLN A 39 -28.16 1.88 1.72
C GLN A 39 -29.16 3.00 2.04
N GLN A 40 -29.74 2.98 3.24
CA GLN A 40 -30.71 4.00 3.66
C GLN A 40 -30.07 5.39 3.79
N GLN A 41 -28.78 5.46 4.16
CA GLN A 41 -28.00 6.69 4.22
C GLN A 41 -27.37 7.06 2.86
N GLU A 42 -27.72 6.35 1.78
CA GLU A 42 -27.19 6.55 0.42
C GLU A 42 -25.65 6.46 0.35
N ILE A 43 -25.04 5.65 1.21
CA ILE A 43 -23.60 5.45 1.24
C ILE A 43 -23.22 4.36 0.25
N ASP A 44 -22.52 4.75 -0.80
CA ASP A 44 -21.93 3.86 -1.79
C ASP A 44 -20.52 3.39 -1.39
N PHE A 45 -19.92 2.55 -2.22
CA PHE A 45 -18.59 2.00 -1.97
C PHE A 45 -17.49 3.07 -1.88
N GLN A 46 -17.50 4.11 -2.74
CA GLN A 46 -16.49 5.16 -2.67
C GLN A 46 -16.64 6.00 -1.40
N THR A 47 -17.88 6.35 -1.04
CA THR A 47 -18.16 7.09 0.20
C THR A 47 -17.76 6.29 1.44
N PHE A 48 -18.01 4.97 1.46
CA PHE A 48 -17.57 4.11 2.56
C PHE A 48 -16.04 4.18 2.80
N LEU A 49 -15.24 4.28 1.74
CA LEU A 49 -13.78 4.35 1.85
C LEU A 49 -13.25 5.67 2.45
N THR A 50 -14.11 6.69 2.60
CA THR A 50 -13.74 7.98 3.20
C THR A 50 -14.18 8.12 4.65
N LEU A 51 -14.97 7.18 5.18
CA LEU A 51 -15.57 7.31 6.51
C LEU A 51 -14.55 7.18 7.65
N SER A 52 -14.72 8.01 8.67
CA SER A 52 -13.99 8.02 9.93
C SER A 52 -14.74 7.23 11.03
N ASP A 53 -14.10 7.08 12.21
CA ASP A 53 -14.76 6.44 13.37
C ASP A 53 -16.02 7.20 13.81
N GLU A 54 -16.01 8.53 13.71
CA GLU A 54 -17.15 9.37 14.07
C GLU A 54 -18.28 9.19 13.05
N ASP A 55 -18.00 9.25 11.74
CA ASP A 55 -19.01 9.05 10.70
C ASP A 55 -19.68 7.68 10.82
N LEU A 56 -18.90 6.62 11.10
CA LEU A 56 -19.45 5.30 11.34
C LEU A 56 -20.39 5.26 12.56
N LYS A 57 -20.16 6.08 13.60
CA LYS A 57 -21.11 6.21 14.72
C LYS A 57 -22.38 6.93 14.26
N GLU A 58 -22.25 8.00 13.49
CA GLU A 58 -23.40 8.76 12.97
C GLU A 58 -24.29 7.92 12.04
N VAL A 59 -23.69 7.05 11.23
CA VAL A 59 -24.41 6.07 10.40
C VAL A 59 -25.14 5.02 11.25
N GLY A 60 -24.76 4.81 12.51
CA GLY A 60 -25.40 3.86 13.43
C GLY A 60 -24.57 2.62 13.75
N VAL A 61 -23.27 2.60 13.42
CA VAL A 61 -22.34 1.53 13.81
C VAL A 61 -21.81 1.78 15.23
N SER A 62 -22.66 1.59 16.24
CA SER A 62 -22.30 1.89 17.65
C SER A 62 -21.35 0.85 18.27
N THR A 63 -21.25 -0.35 17.71
CA THR A 63 -20.40 -1.42 18.24
C THR A 63 -18.91 -1.18 17.90
N PHE A 64 -18.06 -1.06 18.93
CA PHE A 64 -16.62 -0.81 18.78
C PHE A 64 -15.94 -1.81 17.83
N GLY A 65 -16.19 -3.11 18.00
CA GLY A 65 -15.56 -4.15 17.17
C GLY A 65 -15.95 -4.06 15.69
N ALA A 66 -17.19 -3.65 15.39
CA ALA A 66 -17.63 -3.44 14.02
C ALA A 66 -16.91 -2.24 13.39
N ARG A 67 -16.90 -1.08 14.06
CA ARG A 67 -16.16 0.10 13.58
C ARG A 67 -14.69 -0.20 13.37
N ARG A 68 -14.03 -0.85 14.35
CA ARG A 68 -12.61 -1.19 14.25
C ARG A 68 -12.33 -2.05 13.03
N LYS A 69 -13.17 -3.05 12.75
CA LYS A 69 -13.00 -3.94 11.60
C LYS A 69 -13.28 -3.20 10.27
N MET A 70 -14.26 -2.30 10.20
CA MET A 70 -14.53 -1.47 9.00
C MET A 70 -13.34 -0.55 8.70
N LEU A 71 -12.81 0.15 9.71
CA LEU A 71 -11.67 1.07 9.55
C LEU A 71 -10.40 0.36 9.07
N LEU A 72 -10.17 -0.88 9.52
CA LEU A 72 -9.06 -1.71 9.02
C LEU A 72 -9.27 -2.06 7.54
N ALA A 73 -10.48 -2.48 7.15
CA ALA A 73 -10.80 -2.78 5.75
C ALA A 73 -10.63 -1.55 4.85
N ILE A 74 -11.15 -0.39 5.26
CA ILE A 74 -10.97 0.89 4.55
C ILE A 74 -9.49 1.21 4.35
N SER A 75 -8.68 1.05 5.41
CA SER A 75 -7.23 1.29 5.35
C SER A 75 -6.52 0.38 4.36
N ASP A 76 -6.88 -0.90 4.29
CA ASP A 76 -6.24 -1.88 3.41
C ASP A 76 -6.67 -1.73 1.95
N LEU A 77 -7.94 -1.40 1.69
CA LEU A 77 -8.45 -1.09 0.36
C LEU A 77 -7.78 0.17 -0.22
N ASN A 78 -7.64 1.22 0.58
CA ASN A 78 -6.97 2.46 0.16
C ASN A 78 -5.46 2.28 -0.14
N LYS A 79 -4.77 1.39 0.57
CA LYS A 79 -3.36 1.04 0.24
C LYS A 79 -3.25 0.33 -1.11
N SER A 80 -4.21 -0.54 -1.42
CA SER A 80 -4.21 -1.35 -2.64
C SER A 80 -4.44 -0.50 -3.89
N LYS A 81 -5.32 0.52 -3.81
CA LYS A 81 -5.54 1.49 -4.89
C LYS A 81 -4.27 2.25 -5.30
N ARG A 82 -3.42 2.62 -4.33
CA ARG A 82 -2.17 3.37 -4.61
C ARG A 82 -1.08 2.54 -5.28
N LYS A 83 -1.11 1.21 -5.14
CA LYS A 83 -0.11 0.32 -5.77
C LYS A 83 -0.34 0.12 -7.26
N LEU A 84 -1.56 0.33 -7.75
CA LEU A 84 -1.90 0.23 -9.17
C LEU A 84 -1.60 1.52 -9.95
N SER A 85 -1.44 2.66 -9.25
CA SER A 85 -1.11 3.96 -9.86
C SER A 85 0.40 4.27 -9.89
N GLU A 86 1.26 3.34 -9.48
CA GLU A 86 2.71 3.53 -9.55
C GLU A 86 3.23 3.15 -10.95
N THR A 87 3.10 4.08 -11.90
CA THR A 87 4.02 4.12 -13.05
C THR A 87 5.37 4.63 -12.55
N PRO A 88 6.45 3.83 -12.53
CA PRO A 88 7.79 4.35 -12.26
C PRO A 88 8.30 5.05 -13.53
N ALA A 89 7.81 6.26 -13.78
CA ALA A 89 8.24 7.11 -14.87
C ALA A 89 8.33 8.53 -14.30
N VAL A 90 9.46 9.21 -14.20
CA VAL A 90 10.75 9.10 -14.88
C VAL A 90 11.78 9.68 -13.91
N LYS A 91 12.91 9.02 -13.70
CA LYS A 91 14.11 9.72 -13.23
C LYS A 91 14.64 10.45 -14.46
N PRO A 92 14.67 11.79 -14.56
CA PRO A 92 15.45 12.44 -15.61
C PRO A 92 16.92 12.34 -15.19
N GLY A 93 17.46 11.12 -15.26
CA GLY A 93 18.83 10.75 -14.89
C GLY A 93 19.69 10.39 -16.10
N TYR A 94 19.27 10.78 -17.30
CA TYR A 94 20.03 10.62 -18.53
C TYR A 94 20.06 11.95 -19.29
N LEU A 95 20.79 12.92 -18.75
CA LEU A 95 21.70 13.71 -19.59
C LEU A 95 23.03 12.95 -19.53
N GLU A 96 23.12 11.82 -20.23
CA GLU A 96 23.62 11.76 -21.60
C GLU A 96 24.85 12.67 -21.76
N GLY A 97 25.99 12.01 -21.91
CA GLY A 97 27.31 12.62 -21.85
C GLY A 97 27.50 13.74 -22.86
N GLY A 98 28.09 14.82 -22.38
CA GLY A 98 28.57 15.93 -23.20
C GLY A 98 29.72 16.65 -22.51
N ALA A 99 30.94 16.17 -22.78
CA ALA A 99 32.20 16.92 -22.80
C ALA A 99 32.51 17.92 -21.65
N SER A 100 33.42 17.54 -20.74
CA SER A 100 34.54 18.41 -20.35
C SER A 100 35.57 17.64 -19.53
N GLY A 101 36.70 17.34 -20.17
CA GLY A 101 37.87 16.76 -19.53
C GLY A 101 38.50 17.71 -18.52
N ARG A 102 38.04 17.68 -17.26
CA ARG A 102 38.81 18.26 -16.16
C ARG A 102 39.70 17.19 -15.56
N LEU A 103 40.97 17.25 -15.95
CA LEU A 103 42.06 16.39 -15.52
C LEU A 103 42.08 16.15 -14.00
N PRO A 104 42.50 14.95 -13.55
CA PRO A 104 42.84 14.71 -12.16
C PRO A 104 43.95 15.68 -11.73
N ARG A 105 43.86 16.16 -10.49
CA ARG A 105 44.91 16.99 -9.87
C ARG A 105 46.07 16.05 -9.54
N ILE A 106 47.02 15.91 -10.47
CA ILE A 106 48.37 15.47 -10.13
C ILE A 106 48.91 16.50 -9.14
N ILE A 107 49.06 16.11 -7.88
CA ILE A 107 49.92 16.83 -6.94
C ILE A 107 51.34 16.48 -7.40
N ASP A 108 52.03 17.46 -7.95
CA ASP A 108 53.45 17.36 -8.24
C ASP A 108 54.15 17.80 -6.95
N GLU A 109 54.54 16.84 -6.12
CA GLU A 109 55.35 17.08 -4.92
C GLU A 109 56.81 16.80 -5.26
N ASP A 110 57.41 17.73 -6.01
CA ASP A 110 58.85 17.95 -5.99
C ASP A 110 59.14 19.43 -5.74
N THR A 111 59.58 19.74 -4.53
CA THR A 111 60.34 20.96 -4.26
C THR A 111 61.42 20.63 -3.23
N ALA A 112 62.58 20.26 -3.77
CA ALA A 112 63.89 20.77 -3.39
C ALA A 112 64.26 20.79 -1.89
N ALA A 113 64.74 19.64 -1.40
CA ALA A 113 65.70 19.62 -0.29
C ALA A 113 67.09 20.02 -0.83
N GLN A 114 67.26 21.33 -0.97
CA GLN A 114 68.52 21.95 -1.34
C GLN A 114 69.43 22.01 -0.10
N ARG A 115 70.60 21.39 -0.24
CA ARG A 115 71.93 21.76 0.32
C ARG A 115 72.08 21.90 1.85
N ASN A 116 72.82 20.97 2.45
CA ASN A 116 73.85 21.34 3.45
C ASN A 116 75.16 20.63 3.07
N HIS A 117 76.22 21.42 3.01
CA HIS A 117 77.49 21.17 2.36
C HIS A 117 78.56 21.05 3.46
N TRP A 118 79.37 19.98 3.40
CA TRP A 118 80.57 19.65 4.21
C TRP A 118 80.37 19.31 5.69
#